data_AF-A0A3N6Q730-F1
#
_entry.id   AF-A0A3N6Q730-F1
#
_cell.length_a   1.000
_cell.length_b   1.000
_cell.length_c   1.000
_cell.angle_alpha   90.00
_cell.angle_beta   90.00
_cell.angle_gamma   90.00
#
_symmetry.space_group_name_H-M   'P 1'
#
loop_
_entity.id
_entity.type
_entity.pdbx_description
1 polymer ?
#
loop_
_entity_poly.entity_id
_entity_poly.type
_entity_poly.pdbx_seq_one_letter_code
_entity_poly.pdbx_strand_id
1 'polypeptide(L)'
;MGGTMLNVDEEILLNQLAQGIANDAEGEAWFSAQSEDNKRRLLRGLNSFILQAKPKPEDVAVAIAESQLKPTLTPCVLIAMPNLRVQLAKVATLPEFELPRVFRLLIKLLAAADGRRRKEQPLDHINHWWHRDLSDSDVVNDIKRTREAWLLESLISFVRTETLTRKQIALGTDVAWDLSVDGDDAREFVRRFADQFNVDMSEFDFDMYFGGEGFELNGLVKTLVGRRTKVPMTVKLLFGAAKGRWPRNSRA
;
A
#
# COMPACT_ATOMS: atom_id res chain seq x y z
N MET A 1 14.44 -2.01 -7.10
CA MET A 1 13.96 -1.99 -5.70
C MET A 1 12.50 -1.55 -5.74
N GLY A 2 11.57 -2.50 -5.89
CA GLY A 2 10.13 -2.23 -6.03
C GLY A 2 9.55 -1.71 -4.71
N GLY A 3 8.83 -0.60 -4.79
CA GLY A 3 8.36 0.18 -3.65
C GLY A 3 7.39 -0.59 -2.75
N THR A 4 7.83 -0.75 -1.51
CA THR A 4 7.09 -1.25 -0.35
C THR A 4 6.06 -0.22 0.13
N MET A 5 5.14 0.22 -0.71
CA MET A 5 4.23 1.31 -0.33
C MET A 5 3.02 0.75 0.40
N LEU A 6 2.84 1.24 1.63
CA LEU A 6 1.60 1.12 2.38
C LEU A 6 0.56 2.04 1.72
N ASN A 7 -0.71 1.64 1.76
CA ASN A 7 -1.77 2.59 1.41
C ASN A 7 -2.03 3.57 2.57
N VAL A 8 -2.69 4.69 2.28
CA VAL A 8 -2.91 5.75 3.28
C VAL A 8 -3.67 5.26 4.52
N ASP A 9 -4.63 4.35 4.37
CA ASP A 9 -5.39 3.80 5.49
C ASP A 9 -4.52 2.92 6.40
N GLU A 10 -3.65 2.10 5.81
CA GLU A 10 -2.64 1.32 6.53
C GLU A 10 -1.66 2.25 7.26
N GLU A 11 -1.16 3.29 6.59
CA GLU A 11 -0.25 4.25 7.22
C GLU A 11 -0.90 4.94 8.44
N ILE A 12 -2.16 5.37 8.31
CA ILE A 12 -2.93 6.01 9.37
C ILE A 12 -3.13 5.03 10.53
N LEU A 13 -3.60 3.81 10.26
CA LEU A 13 -3.87 2.81 11.29
C LEU A 13 -2.61 2.47 12.10
N LEU A 14 -1.48 2.22 11.43
CA LEU A 14 -0.22 1.92 12.11
C LEU A 14 0.22 3.05 13.05
N ASN A 15 0.04 4.31 12.61
CA ASN A 15 0.35 5.47 13.45
C ASN A 15 -0.66 5.67 14.58
N GLN A 16 -1.95 5.43 14.35
CA GLN A 16 -2.98 5.49 15.39
C GLN A 16 -2.75 4.43 16.47
N LEU A 17 -2.33 3.21 16.09
CA LEU A 17 -1.93 2.17 17.04
C LEU A 17 -0.73 2.61 17.88
N ALA A 18 0.31 3.16 17.25
CA ALA A 18 1.49 3.65 17.97
C ALA A 18 1.18 4.84 18.90
N GLN A 19 0.18 5.65 18.56
CA GLN A 19 -0.30 6.77 19.39
C GLN A 19 -1.31 6.33 20.47
N GLY A 20 -1.73 5.05 20.48
CA GLY A 20 -2.75 4.55 21.40
C GLY A 20 -4.17 5.05 21.11
N ILE A 21 -4.41 5.58 19.90
CA ILE A 21 -5.73 6.03 19.43
C ILE A 21 -6.56 4.84 18.97
N ALA A 22 -5.94 3.93 18.21
CA ALA A 22 -6.55 2.67 17.80
C ALA A 22 -6.29 1.58 18.85
N ASN A 23 -7.22 0.63 18.97
CA ASN A 23 -7.12 -0.45 19.94
C ASN A 23 -6.07 -1.50 19.51
N ASP A 24 -5.16 -1.85 20.41
CA ASP A 24 -4.09 -2.83 20.15
C ASP A 24 -4.63 -4.20 19.72
N ALA A 25 -5.67 -4.72 20.40
CA ALA A 25 -6.22 -6.05 20.12
C ALA A 25 -6.90 -6.11 18.75
N GLU A 26 -7.63 -5.05 18.39
CA GLU A 26 -8.21 -4.91 17.04
C GLU A 26 -7.12 -4.80 15.97
N GLY A 27 -6.05 -4.05 16.25
CA GLY A 27 -4.88 -3.95 15.37
C GLY A 27 -4.17 -5.29 15.15
N GLU A 28 -3.98 -6.07 16.22
CA GLU A 28 -3.39 -7.42 16.14
C GLU A 28 -4.28 -8.39 15.35
N ALA A 29 -5.59 -8.34 15.56
CA ALA A 29 -6.54 -9.15 14.80
C ALA A 29 -6.54 -8.77 13.32
N TRP A 30 -6.56 -7.47 13.01
CA TRP A 30 -6.46 -6.95 11.66
C TRP A 30 -5.18 -7.39 10.94
N PHE A 31 -4.03 -7.32 11.63
CA PHE A 31 -2.75 -7.76 11.10
C PHE A 31 -2.71 -9.29 10.89
N SER A 32 -3.26 -10.06 11.83
CA SER A 32 -3.27 -11.52 11.77
C SER A 32 -4.10 -12.07 10.60
N ALA A 33 -5.18 -11.36 10.23
CA ALA A 33 -6.05 -11.70 9.11
C ALA A 33 -5.42 -11.46 7.72
N GLN A 34 -4.27 -10.80 7.66
CA GLN A 34 -3.56 -10.55 6.40
C GLN A 34 -2.90 -11.83 5.84
N SER A 35 -2.68 -11.86 4.52
CA SER A 35 -1.79 -12.87 3.92
C SER A 35 -0.36 -12.70 4.42
N GLU A 36 0.45 -13.77 4.34
CA GLU A 36 1.86 -13.71 4.74
C GLU A 36 2.62 -12.57 4.02
N ASP A 37 2.43 -12.43 2.71
CA ASP A 37 3.06 -11.37 1.92
C ASP A 37 2.64 -9.97 2.39
N ASN A 38 1.35 -9.78 2.72
CA ASN A 38 0.84 -8.54 3.27
C ASN A 38 1.45 -8.26 4.65
N LYS A 39 1.54 -9.26 5.54
CA LYS A 39 2.20 -9.12 6.85
C LYS A 39 3.63 -8.62 6.68
N ARG A 40 4.39 -9.22 5.76
CA ARG A 40 5.77 -8.81 5.47
C ARG A 40 5.85 -7.41 4.84
N ARG A 41 4.91 -7.02 3.97
CA ARG A 41 4.81 -5.65 3.44
C ARG A 41 4.55 -4.66 4.58
N LEU A 42 3.57 -4.92 5.42
CA LEU A 42 3.18 -4.06 6.54
C LEU A 42 4.34 -3.85 7.51
N LEU A 43 5.06 -4.91 7.88
CA LEU A 43 6.21 -4.81 8.78
C LEU A 43 7.36 -3.99 8.16
N ARG A 44 7.62 -4.13 6.85
CA ARG A 44 8.62 -3.29 6.16
C ARG A 44 8.20 -1.81 6.10
N GLY A 45 6.91 -1.54 5.92
CA GLY A 45 6.37 -0.19 6.01
C GLY A 45 6.53 0.38 7.42
N LEU A 46 6.18 -0.39 8.45
CA LEU A 46 6.34 -0.03 9.86
C LEU A 46 7.81 0.27 10.23
N ASN A 47 8.76 -0.51 9.71
CA ASN A 47 10.19 -0.23 9.85
C ASN A 47 10.57 1.17 9.36
N SER A 48 9.93 1.65 8.30
CA SER A 48 10.20 2.98 7.74
C SER A 48 9.73 4.09 8.68
N PHE A 49 8.57 3.93 9.33
CA PHE A 49 8.11 4.87 10.37
C PHE A 49 9.02 4.86 11.58
N ILE A 50 9.40 3.68 12.07
CA ILE A 50 10.33 3.55 13.20
C ILE A 50 11.62 4.31 12.90
N LEU A 51 12.24 4.07 11.75
CA LEU A 51 13.49 4.75 11.39
C LEU A 51 13.34 6.28 11.26
N GLN A 52 12.20 6.77 10.77
CA GLN A 52 11.90 8.21 10.70
C GLN A 52 11.70 8.84 12.09
N ALA A 53 11.19 8.07 13.06
CA ALA A 53 11.10 8.48 14.47
C ALA A 53 12.47 8.53 15.17
N LYS A 54 13.54 8.05 14.51
CA LYS A 54 14.94 8.07 15.00
C LYS A 54 15.04 7.42 16.40
N PRO A 55 14.79 6.10 16.48
CA PRO A 55 14.72 5.39 17.75
C PRO A 55 16.10 5.37 18.40
N LYS A 56 16.10 5.45 19.73
CA LYS A 56 17.28 5.34 20.58
C LYS A 56 17.24 4.00 21.34
N PRO A 57 18.38 3.53 21.90
CA PRO A 57 18.42 2.28 22.65
C PRO A 57 17.41 2.20 23.81
N GLU A 58 17.13 3.33 24.47
CA GLU A 58 16.10 3.41 25.52
C GLU A 58 14.69 3.10 25.01
N ASP A 59 14.35 3.50 23.76
CA ASP A 59 13.04 3.21 23.17
C ASP A 59 12.86 1.70 22.93
N VAL A 60 13.96 1.00 22.60
CA VAL A 60 13.96 -0.46 22.42
C VAL A 60 13.67 -1.17 23.74
N ALA A 61 14.29 -0.72 24.83
CA ALA A 61 14.04 -1.27 26.16
C ALA A 61 12.57 -1.08 26.58
N VAL A 62 12.03 0.13 26.37
CA VAL A 62 10.61 0.42 26.60
C VAL A 62 9.71 -0.48 25.74
N ALA A 63 10.01 -0.61 24.44
CA ALA A 63 9.22 -1.43 23.53
C ALA A 63 9.14 -2.90 23.96
N ILE A 64 10.27 -3.48 24.39
CA ILE A 64 10.31 -4.87 24.86
C ILE A 64 9.45 -5.03 26.12
N ALA A 65 9.56 -4.11 27.08
CA ALA A 65 8.77 -4.15 28.30
C ALA A 65 7.26 -4.02 28.02
N GLU A 66 6.87 -3.00 27.26
CA GLU A 66 5.47 -2.69 26.94
C GLU A 66 4.83 -3.72 25.99
N SER A 67 5.63 -4.43 25.18
CA SER A 67 5.14 -5.51 24.31
C SER A 67 4.72 -6.77 25.07
N GLN A 68 5.04 -6.86 26.37
CA GLN A 68 4.81 -8.04 27.22
C GLN A 68 5.36 -9.33 26.60
N LEU A 69 6.43 -9.21 25.81
CA LEU A 69 7.16 -10.34 25.24
C LEU A 69 8.32 -10.70 26.17
N LYS A 70 8.68 -12.00 26.21
CA LYS A 70 9.91 -12.41 26.89
C LYS A 70 11.10 -11.79 26.14
N PRO A 71 12.04 -11.11 26.83
CA PRO A 71 13.21 -10.50 26.18
C PRO A 71 14.08 -11.48 25.40
N THR A 72 13.98 -12.78 25.72
CA THR A 72 14.72 -13.87 25.05
C THR A 72 14.11 -14.32 23.73
N LEU A 73 12.92 -13.85 23.36
CA LEU A 73 12.33 -14.16 22.06
C LEU A 73 13.16 -13.53 20.95
N THR A 74 13.33 -14.28 19.86
CA THR A 74 14.11 -13.87 18.68
C THR A 74 13.85 -12.42 18.22
N PRO A 75 12.61 -11.93 18.07
CA PRO A 75 12.39 -10.53 17.68
C PRO A 75 12.91 -9.52 18.69
N CYS A 76 12.74 -9.76 20.01
CA CYS A 76 13.24 -8.88 21.07
C CYS A 76 14.77 -8.84 21.08
N VAL A 77 15.40 -10.02 20.97
CA VAL A 77 16.87 -10.13 20.90
C VAL A 77 17.41 -9.39 19.68
N LEU A 78 16.79 -9.55 18.50
CA LEU A 78 17.24 -8.89 17.27
C LEU A 78 17.18 -7.37 17.37
N ILE A 79 16.06 -6.78 17.82
CA ILE A 79 15.96 -5.30 17.87
C ILE A 79 16.86 -4.67 18.95
N ALA A 80 17.28 -5.44 19.96
CA ALA A 80 18.25 -5.01 20.97
C ALA A 80 19.70 -5.05 20.47
N MET A 81 19.99 -5.71 19.34
CA MET A 81 21.32 -5.73 18.75
C MET A 81 21.69 -4.39 18.10
N PRO A 82 22.99 -4.09 17.96
CA PRO A 82 23.45 -2.96 17.19
C PRO A 82 22.93 -2.97 15.74
N ASN A 83 22.95 -1.78 15.13
CA ASN A 83 22.56 -1.56 13.74
C ASN A 83 21.08 -1.87 13.47
N LEU A 84 20.20 -1.21 14.22
CA LEU A 84 18.75 -1.46 14.25
C LEU A 84 18.11 -1.52 12.86
N ARG A 85 18.52 -0.70 11.89
CA ARG A 85 18.01 -0.76 10.50
C ARG A 85 18.14 -2.17 9.90
N VAL A 86 19.29 -2.82 10.11
CA VAL A 86 19.54 -4.19 9.63
C VAL A 86 18.66 -5.19 10.39
N GLN A 87 18.50 -5.00 11.69
CA GLN A 87 17.71 -5.91 12.52
C GLN A 87 16.21 -5.81 12.22
N LEU A 88 15.70 -4.60 11.96
CA LEU A 88 14.33 -4.35 11.50
C LEU A 88 14.04 -5.09 10.18
N ALA A 89 14.99 -5.10 9.25
CA ALA A 89 14.84 -5.88 8.01
C ALA A 89 14.75 -7.39 8.28
N LYS A 90 15.56 -7.92 9.23
CA LYS A 90 15.55 -9.34 9.59
C LYS A 90 14.28 -9.79 10.31
N VAL A 91 13.74 -8.98 11.23
CA VAL A 91 12.52 -9.35 11.96
C VAL A 91 11.31 -9.46 11.02
N ALA A 92 11.27 -8.67 9.95
CA ALA A 92 10.23 -8.77 8.91
C ALA A 92 10.35 -10.04 8.05
N THR A 93 11.50 -10.74 8.09
CA THR A 93 11.74 -12.00 7.35
C THR A 93 11.64 -13.24 8.24
N LEU A 94 11.28 -13.10 9.52
CA LEU A 94 11.09 -14.25 10.40
C LEU A 94 9.96 -15.18 9.89
N PRO A 95 9.91 -16.45 10.34
CA PRO A 95 8.82 -17.35 10.01
C PRO A 95 7.46 -16.74 10.32
N GLU A 96 6.42 -17.06 9.52
CA GLU A 96 5.11 -16.40 9.61
C GLU A 96 4.53 -16.40 11.03
N PHE A 97 4.68 -17.51 11.76
CA PHE A 97 4.15 -17.68 13.11
C PHE A 97 4.73 -16.68 14.15
N GLU A 98 5.89 -16.06 13.87
CA GLU A 98 6.46 -15.01 14.71
C GLU A 98 5.93 -13.62 14.37
N LEU A 99 5.41 -13.40 13.15
CA LEU A 99 5.07 -12.06 12.66
C LEU A 99 4.04 -11.31 13.51
N PRO A 100 3.01 -11.94 14.12
CA PRO A 100 2.12 -11.24 15.05
C PRO A 100 2.85 -10.65 16.27
N ARG A 101 3.84 -11.38 16.80
CA ARG A 101 4.67 -10.89 17.92
C ARG A 101 5.62 -9.79 17.46
N VAL A 102 6.17 -9.91 16.25
CA VAL A 102 6.98 -8.86 15.63
C VAL A 102 6.15 -7.59 15.48
N PHE A 103 4.93 -7.69 14.95
CA PHE A 103 4.03 -6.56 14.77
C PHE A 103 3.78 -5.82 16.08
N ARG A 104 3.36 -6.55 17.12
CA ARG A 104 3.15 -5.98 18.46
C ARG A 104 4.39 -5.27 18.99
N LEU A 105 5.56 -5.92 18.90
CA LEU A 105 6.83 -5.34 19.35
C LEU A 105 7.17 -4.05 18.60
N LEU A 106 7.00 -4.05 17.28
CA LEU A 106 7.33 -2.90 16.43
C LEU A 106 6.35 -1.73 16.61
N ILE A 107 5.07 -2.00 16.89
CA ILE A 107 4.12 -0.94 17.28
C ILE A 107 4.58 -0.29 18.59
N LYS A 108 4.99 -1.06 19.60
CA LYS A 108 5.52 -0.49 20.85
C LYS A 108 6.84 0.27 20.65
N LEU A 109 7.69 -0.18 19.72
CA LEU A 109 8.91 0.55 19.36
C LEU A 109 8.61 1.88 18.66
N LEU A 110 7.65 1.89 17.72
CA LEU A 110 7.20 3.14 17.10
C LEU A 110 6.59 4.07 18.16
N ALA A 111 5.74 3.57 19.05
CA ALA A 111 5.13 4.33 20.13
C ALA A 111 6.17 4.99 21.05
N ALA A 112 7.18 4.23 21.47
CA ALA A 112 8.25 4.74 22.33
C ALA A 112 9.09 5.82 21.61
N ALA A 113 9.55 5.52 20.38
CA ALA A 113 10.39 6.42 19.61
C ALA A 113 9.66 7.71 19.19
N ASP A 114 8.42 7.59 18.69
CA ASP A 114 7.61 8.74 18.27
C ASP A 114 7.14 9.56 19.48
N GLY A 115 6.70 8.90 20.56
CA GLY A 115 6.32 9.57 21.80
C GLY A 115 7.47 10.38 22.42
N ARG A 116 8.69 9.86 22.39
CA ARG A 116 9.89 10.61 22.76
C ARG A 116 10.16 11.75 21.77
N ARG A 117 10.16 11.47 20.47
CA ARG A 117 10.42 12.46 19.42
C ARG A 117 9.47 13.66 19.52
N ARG A 118 8.18 13.46 19.77
CA ARG A 118 7.18 14.55 19.94
C ARG A 118 7.41 15.41 21.18
N LYS A 119 8.03 14.86 22.23
CA LYS A 119 8.44 15.62 23.42
C LYS A 119 9.71 16.44 23.16
N GLU A 120 10.65 15.87 22.40
CA GLU A 120 11.94 16.50 22.08
C GLU A 120 11.85 17.51 20.93
N GLN A 121 10.87 17.34 20.03
CA GLN A 121 10.69 18.17 18.83
C GLN A 121 9.21 18.54 18.66
N PRO A 122 8.90 19.82 18.34
CA PRO A 122 7.54 20.22 18.04
C PRO A 122 6.98 19.48 16.82
N LEU A 123 5.64 19.43 16.71
CA LEU A 123 4.96 18.79 15.60
C LEU A 123 5.38 19.45 14.27
N ASP A 124 5.93 18.64 13.37
CA ASP A 124 6.30 19.05 12.01
C ASP A 124 5.09 18.88 11.09
N HIS A 125 4.33 19.96 10.92
CA HIS A 125 3.11 20.02 10.12
C HIS A 125 3.38 20.12 8.61
N ILE A 126 4.64 20.33 8.20
CA ILE A 126 4.99 20.61 6.80
C ILE A 126 5.56 19.36 6.11
N ASN A 127 6.46 18.63 6.77
CA ASN A 127 7.22 17.59 6.07
C ASN A 127 6.75 16.15 6.34
N HIS A 128 5.98 15.92 7.42
CA HIS A 128 5.60 14.57 7.83
C HIS A 128 4.16 14.56 8.37
N TRP A 129 3.21 14.28 7.49
CA TRP A 129 1.77 14.32 7.80
C TRP A 129 1.38 13.49 9.04
N TRP A 130 2.08 12.40 9.34
CA TRP A 130 1.77 11.49 10.44
C TRP A 130 2.18 12.03 11.82
N HIS A 131 2.89 13.16 11.88
CA HIS A 131 3.05 13.94 13.11
C HIS A 131 1.82 14.79 13.45
N ARG A 132 0.81 14.89 12.57
CA ARG A 132 -0.44 15.58 12.92
C ARG A 132 -1.23 14.78 13.97
N ASP A 133 -2.25 15.40 14.55
CA ASP A 133 -3.17 14.74 15.47
C ASP A 133 -4.10 13.78 14.70
N LEU A 134 -3.83 12.48 14.79
CA LEU A 134 -4.63 11.46 14.10
C LEU A 134 -5.87 11.03 14.89
N SER A 135 -6.15 11.65 16.04
CA SER A 135 -7.40 11.46 16.77
C SER A 135 -8.51 12.37 16.23
N ASP A 136 -8.13 13.48 15.58
CA ASP A 136 -9.03 14.38 14.90
C ASP A 136 -9.45 13.82 13.53
N SER A 137 -10.75 13.57 13.37
CA SER A 137 -11.31 13.08 12.12
C SER A 137 -11.12 14.04 10.95
N ASP A 138 -11.10 15.35 11.19
CA ASP A 138 -10.91 16.35 10.13
C ASP A 138 -9.48 16.31 9.60
N VAL A 139 -8.49 16.13 10.49
CA VAL A 139 -7.09 15.90 10.11
C VAL A 139 -6.97 14.61 9.29
N VAL A 140 -7.57 13.51 9.75
CA VAL A 140 -7.54 12.22 9.04
C VAL A 140 -8.18 12.34 7.66
N ASN A 141 -9.35 12.98 7.57
CA ASN A 141 -10.05 13.19 6.30
C ASN A 141 -9.26 14.07 5.34
N ASP A 142 -8.59 15.10 5.85
CA ASP A 142 -7.73 15.98 5.07
C ASP A 142 -6.51 15.25 4.49
N ILE A 143 -5.85 14.41 5.30
CA ILE A 143 -4.76 13.54 4.85
C ILE A 143 -5.24 12.62 3.73
N LYS A 144 -6.38 11.93 3.94
CA LYS A 144 -6.95 11.02 2.93
C LYS A 144 -7.27 11.75 1.63
N ARG A 145 -7.99 12.88 1.69
CA ARG A 145 -8.32 13.68 0.49
C ARG A 145 -7.06 14.11 -0.25
N THR A 146 -6.05 14.60 0.47
CA THR A 146 -4.79 15.02 -0.13
C THR A 146 -4.14 13.83 -0.83
N ARG A 147 -3.92 12.71 -0.13
CA ARG A 147 -3.30 11.50 -0.71
C ARG A 147 -4.07 10.96 -1.92
N GLU A 148 -5.40 10.97 -1.87
CA GLU A 148 -6.24 10.57 -3.00
C GLU A 148 -6.10 11.49 -4.21
N ALA A 149 -6.04 12.80 -4.00
CA ALA A 149 -5.80 13.78 -5.07
C ALA A 149 -4.44 13.54 -5.74
N TRP A 150 -3.37 13.40 -4.95
CA TRP A 150 -2.02 13.08 -5.46
C TRP A 150 -1.98 11.74 -6.22
N LEU A 151 -2.68 10.72 -5.73
CA LEU A 151 -2.76 9.41 -6.39
C LEU A 151 -3.48 9.53 -7.74
N LEU A 152 -4.60 10.27 -7.79
CA LEU A 152 -5.33 10.49 -9.03
C LEU A 152 -4.49 11.28 -10.04
N GLU A 153 -3.79 12.32 -9.62
CA GLU A 153 -2.88 13.09 -10.47
C GLU A 153 -1.75 12.21 -11.01
N SER A 154 -1.15 11.39 -10.14
CA SER A 154 -0.10 10.44 -10.52
C SER A 154 -0.62 9.40 -11.53
N LEU A 155 -1.84 8.90 -11.34
CA LEU A 155 -2.50 7.98 -12.27
C LEU A 155 -2.78 8.64 -13.61
N ILE A 156 -3.33 9.86 -13.63
CA ILE A 156 -3.59 10.58 -14.87
C ILE A 156 -2.27 10.85 -15.61
N SER A 157 -1.22 11.22 -14.88
CA SER A 157 0.12 11.40 -15.46
C SER A 157 0.65 10.09 -16.05
N PHE A 158 0.49 8.96 -15.34
CA PHE A 158 0.85 7.63 -15.84
C PHE A 158 0.10 7.29 -17.13
N VAL A 159 -1.24 7.39 -17.13
CA VAL A 159 -2.06 7.09 -18.31
C VAL A 159 -1.64 7.96 -19.49
N ARG A 160 -1.38 9.26 -19.27
CA ARG A 160 -0.91 10.16 -20.32
C ARG A 160 0.45 9.75 -20.88
N THR A 161 1.38 9.36 -20.01
CA THR A 161 2.72 8.92 -20.42
C THR A 161 2.69 7.61 -21.20
N GLU A 162 1.94 6.61 -20.72
CA GLU A 162 1.91 5.29 -21.36
C GLU A 162 1.11 5.26 -22.66
N THR A 163 0.09 6.12 -22.80
CA THR A 163 -0.73 6.17 -24.03
C THR A 163 -0.28 7.25 -25.02
N LEU A 164 0.61 8.15 -24.61
CA LEU A 164 1.01 9.35 -25.36
C LEU A 164 -0.18 10.22 -25.83
N THR A 165 -1.35 10.06 -25.20
CA THR A 165 -2.57 10.71 -25.63
C THR A 165 -2.54 12.22 -25.39
N ARG A 166 -3.13 12.95 -26.33
CA ARG A 166 -3.44 14.39 -26.18
C ARG A 166 -4.91 14.63 -25.83
N LYS A 167 -5.73 13.58 -25.77
CA LYS A 167 -7.15 13.66 -25.42
C LYS A 167 -7.30 14.05 -23.95
N GLN A 168 -8.45 14.64 -23.62
CA GLN A 168 -8.83 14.84 -22.23
C GLN A 168 -9.05 13.48 -21.56
N ILE A 169 -8.47 13.29 -20.37
CA ILE A 169 -8.64 12.09 -19.56
C ILE A 169 -9.60 12.45 -18.42
N ALA A 170 -10.73 11.76 -18.37
CA ALA A 170 -11.72 11.86 -17.31
C ALA A 170 -11.86 10.52 -16.59
N LEU A 171 -12.52 10.49 -15.43
CA LEU A 171 -12.73 9.26 -14.66
C LEU A 171 -13.48 8.17 -15.44
N GLY A 172 -14.36 8.57 -16.35
CA GLY A 172 -15.09 7.64 -17.23
C GLY A 172 -14.33 7.21 -18.48
N THR A 173 -13.16 7.78 -18.76
CA THR A 173 -12.35 7.44 -19.95
C THR A 173 -11.93 5.98 -19.87
N ASP A 174 -12.27 5.20 -20.89
CA ASP A 174 -11.84 3.82 -21.07
C ASP A 174 -10.48 3.78 -21.76
N VAL A 175 -9.46 3.21 -21.11
CA VAL A 175 -8.12 3.16 -21.69
C VAL A 175 -8.08 2.34 -22.98
N ALA A 176 -8.87 1.27 -23.09
CA ALA A 176 -8.86 0.41 -24.26
C ALA A 176 -9.53 1.11 -25.46
N TRP A 177 -10.75 1.60 -25.26
CA TRP A 177 -11.55 2.16 -26.35
C TRP A 177 -11.26 3.63 -26.65
N ASP A 178 -11.19 4.48 -25.63
CA ASP A 178 -11.05 5.93 -25.83
C ASP A 178 -9.60 6.33 -26.12
N LEU A 179 -8.64 5.58 -25.58
CA LEU A 179 -7.20 5.84 -25.73
C LEU A 179 -6.48 4.85 -26.67
N SER A 180 -7.20 3.87 -27.21
CA SER A 180 -6.66 2.89 -28.18
C SER A 180 -5.50 2.08 -27.62
N VAL A 181 -5.64 1.59 -26.38
CA VAL A 181 -4.69 0.68 -25.74
C VAL A 181 -5.15 -0.76 -25.98
N ASP A 182 -4.41 -1.51 -26.77
CA ASP A 182 -4.79 -2.86 -27.19
C ASP A 182 -3.58 -3.78 -27.46
N GLY A 183 -3.84 -5.03 -27.84
CA GLY A 183 -2.79 -5.98 -28.21
C GLY A 183 -1.67 -6.09 -27.17
N ASP A 184 -0.43 -5.95 -27.63
CA ASP A 184 0.74 -5.97 -26.76
C ASP A 184 0.90 -4.68 -25.93
N ASP A 185 0.41 -3.53 -26.41
CA ASP A 185 0.42 -2.27 -25.66
C ASP A 185 -0.46 -2.37 -24.41
N ALA A 186 -1.58 -3.09 -24.48
CA ALA A 186 -2.43 -3.36 -23.32
C ALA A 186 -1.73 -4.22 -22.26
N ARG A 187 -0.95 -5.23 -22.68
CA ARG A 187 -0.19 -6.07 -21.76
C ARG A 187 0.88 -5.26 -21.03
N GLU A 188 1.61 -4.43 -21.78
CA GLU A 188 2.66 -3.59 -21.22
C GLU A 188 2.08 -2.50 -20.31
N PHE A 189 0.97 -1.87 -20.70
CA PHE A 189 0.25 -0.90 -19.88
C PHE A 189 -0.14 -1.50 -18.53
N VAL A 190 -0.78 -2.67 -18.53
CA VAL A 190 -1.24 -3.35 -17.31
C VAL A 190 -0.05 -3.73 -16.41
N ARG A 191 1.03 -4.25 -17.01
CA ARG A 191 2.24 -4.61 -16.27
C ARG A 191 2.85 -3.38 -15.59
N ARG A 192 3.04 -2.28 -16.32
CA ARG A 192 3.60 -1.04 -15.78
C ARG A 192 2.69 -0.39 -14.75
N PHE A 193 1.38 -0.46 -14.94
CA PHE A 193 0.40 -0.01 -13.95
C PHE A 193 0.55 -0.79 -12.64
N ALA A 194 0.59 -2.13 -12.73
CA ALA A 194 0.76 -2.99 -11.57
C ALA A 194 2.09 -2.69 -10.84
N ASP A 195 3.19 -2.53 -11.59
CA ASP A 195 4.51 -2.23 -11.03
C ASP A 195 4.58 -0.84 -10.38
N GLN A 196 4.07 0.19 -11.06
CA GLN A 196 4.15 1.58 -10.60
C GLN A 196 3.28 1.84 -9.37
N PHE A 197 2.07 1.27 -9.34
CA PHE A 197 1.11 1.47 -8.24
C PHE A 197 1.12 0.32 -7.23
N ASN A 198 1.99 -0.68 -7.41
CA ASN A 198 2.12 -1.86 -6.56
C ASN A 198 0.77 -2.54 -6.31
N VAL A 199 0.03 -2.81 -7.39
CA VAL A 199 -1.33 -3.36 -7.33
C VAL A 199 -1.27 -4.88 -7.25
N ASP A 200 -1.99 -5.47 -6.29
CA ASP A 200 -2.25 -6.90 -6.30
C ASP A 200 -3.20 -7.26 -7.46
N MET A 201 -2.63 -7.92 -8.48
CA MET A 201 -3.32 -8.33 -9.71
C MET A 201 -3.88 -9.76 -9.63
N SER A 202 -3.94 -10.40 -8.45
CA SER A 202 -4.42 -11.78 -8.29
C SER A 202 -5.84 -12.02 -8.80
N GLU A 203 -6.68 -10.98 -8.83
CA GLU A 203 -8.07 -11.03 -9.26
C GLU A 203 -8.27 -10.46 -10.68
N PHE A 204 -7.19 -10.06 -11.36
CA PHE A 204 -7.24 -9.46 -12.69
C PHE A 204 -7.44 -10.51 -13.78
N ASP A 205 -8.41 -10.26 -14.67
CA ASP A 205 -8.73 -11.10 -15.83
C ASP A 205 -8.51 -10.29 -17.12
N PHE A 206 -7.40 -10.52 -17.82
CA PHE A 206 -7.03 -9.74 -19.00
C PHE A 206 -8.09 -9.85 -20.11
N ASP A 207 -8.65 -11.04 -20.32
CA ASP A 207 -9.61 -11.31 -21.38
C ASP A 207 -10.96 -10.60 -21.13
N MET A 208 -11.27 -10.27 -19.87
CA MET A 208 -12.47 -9.51 -19.53
C MET A 208 -12.44 -8.07 -20.06
N TYR A 209 -11.27 -7.44 -20.05
CA TYR A 209 -11.11 -6.03 -20.42
C TYR A 209 -10.60 -5.87 -21.85
N PHE A 210 -9.66 -6.72 -22.27
CA PHE A 210 -8.99 -6.61 -23.56
C PHE A 210 -9.34 -7.76 -24.52
N GLY A 211 -9.87 -8.88 -24.04
CA GLY A 211 -10.15 -10.08 -24.83
C GLY A 211 -11.36 -9.97 -25.77
N GLY A 212 -11.25 -10.61 -26.93
CA GLY A 212 -12.28 -10.68 -27.98
C GLY A 212 -11.69 -10.48 -29.39
N GLU A 213 -12.19 -11.23 -30.38
CA GLU A 213 -11.75 -11.13 -31.78
C GLU A 213 -12.05 -9.73 -32.34
N GLY A 214 -11.01 -9.03 -32.78
CA GLY A 214 -11.11 -7.67 -33.33
C GLY A 214 -9.89 -6.78 -33.09
N PHE A 215 -8.90 -7.23 -32.31
CA PHE A 215 -7.64 -6.52 -32.05
C PHE A 215 -6.40 -7.27 -32.52
N GLU A 216 -6.54 -8.14 -33.50
CA GLU A 216 -5.43 -8.47 -34.38
C GLU A 216 -5.52 -7.56 -35.59
N LEU A 217 -4.67 -6.53 -35.64
CA LEU A 217 -4.43 -5.80 -36.88
C LEU A 217 -3.67 -6.72 -37.84
N ASN A 218 -4.39 -7.65 -38.48
CA ASN A 218 -4.08 -8.16 -39.80
C ASN A 218 -5.36 -8.71 -40.45
N GLY A 219 -5.83 -7.98 -41.48
CA GLY A 219 -6.71 -8.38 -42.58
C GLY A 219 -7.81 -9.44 -42.37
N LEU A 220 -9.06 -9.02 -42.60
CA LEU A 220 -10.19 -9.86 -43.05
C LEU A 220 -10.60 -11.01 -42.10
N VAL A 221 -11.66 -10.80 -41.32
CA VAL A 221 -12.97 -11.49 -41.40
C VAL A 221 -13.81 -11.08 -40.18
N LYS A 222 -14.97 -10.46 -40.43
CA LYS A 222 -16.01 -10.26 -39.40
C LYS A 222 -16.84 -11.55 -39.31
N THR A 223 -16.58 -12.37 -38.31
CA THR A 223 -17.52 -13.43 -37.91
C THR A 223 -18.35 -12.96 -36.71
N LEU A 224 -19.65 -12.82 -36.96
CA LEU A 224 -20.70 -12.54 -35.99
C LEU A 224 -21.00 -13.81 -35.16
N VAL A 225 -20.17 -14.15 -34.18
CA VAL A 225 -20.50 -15.18 -33.19
C VAL A 225 -19.96 -14.78 -31.81
N GLY A 226 -20.87 -14.40 -30.90
CA GLY A 226 -20.60 -14.31 -29.46
C GLY A 226 -19.97 -13.00 -28.96
N ARG A 227 -20.74 -11.90 -28.93
CA ARG A 227 -20.37 -10.68 -28.18
C ARG A 227 -20.22 -11.00 -26.69
N ARG A 228 -19.01 -11.25 -26.21
CA ARG A 228 -18.66 -10.80 -24.87
C ARG A 228 -18.50 -9.29 -24.97
N THR A 229 -19.45 -8.54 -24.43
CA THR A 229 -19.29 -7.09 -24.24
C THR A 229 -18.14 -6.88 -23.27
N LYS A 230 -17.01 -6.37 -23.78
CA LYS A 230 -15.83 -6.06 -22.95
C LYS A 230 -16.24 -5.16 -21.79
N VAL A 231 -15.75 -5.44 -20.59
CA VAL A 231 -15.95 -4.55 -19.45
C VAL A 231 -15.01 -3.36 -19.62
N PRO A 232 -15.48 -2.11 -19.49
CA PRO A 232 -14.64 -0.95 -19.72
C PRO A 232 -13.56 -0.81 -18.65
N MET A 233 -12.29 -0.66 -19.07
CA MET A 233 -11.19 -0.37 -18.15
C MET A 233 -11.07 1.14 -17.96
N THR A 234 -12.00 1.68 -17.17
CA THR A 234 -12.06 3.14 -16.93
C THR A 234 -10.95 3.63 -16.01
N VAL A 235 -10.59 4.91 -16.13
CA VAL A 235 -9.68 5.59 -15.18
C VAL A 235 -10.19 5.48 -13.73
N LYS A 236 -11.51 5.52 -13.51
CA LYS A 236 -12.11 5.29 -12.18
C LYS A 236 -11.79 3.90 -11.63
N LEU A 237 -11.85 2.86 -12.48
CA LEU A 237 -11.50 1.49 -12.10
C LEU A 237 -10.02 1.41 -11.72
N LEU A 238 -9.14 1.95 -12.58
CA LEU A 238 -7.70 2.02 -12.33
C LEU A 238 -7.38 2.79 -11.04
N PHE A 239 -8.08 3.89 -10.77
CA PHE A 239 -7.91 4.66 -9.53
C PHE A 239 -8.29 3.85 -8.29
N GLY A 240 -9.38 3.08 -8.36
CA GLY A 240 -9.74 2.15 -7.29
C GLY A 240 -8.67 1.08 -7.07
N ALA A 241 -8.19 0.47 -8.16
CA ALA A 241 -7.17 -0.57 -8.11
C ALA A 241 -5.81 -0.05 -7.61
N ALA A 242 -5.44 1.18 -7.98
CA ALA A 242 -4.21 1.84 -7.56
C ALA A 242 -4.11 2.09 -6.05
N LYS A 243 -5.20 1.87 -5.29
CA LYS A 243 -5.18 1.86 -3.83
C LYS A 243 -4.60 0.57 -3.23
N GLY A 244 -4.27 -0.42 -4.06
CA GLY A 244 -3.40 -1.55 -3.68
C GLY A 244 -3.87 -2.92 -4.15
N ARG A 245 -5.09 -3.07 -4.68
CA ARG A 245 -5.58 -4.37 -5.16
C ARG A 245 -6.61 -4.21 -6.27
N TRP A 246 -6.51 -5.05 -7.29
CA TRP A 246 -7.53 -5.15 -8.34
C TRP A 246 -8.87 -5.58 -7.74
N PRO A 247 -9.99 -4.89 -8.05
CA PRO A 247 -11.29 -5.24 -7.48
C PRO A 247 -11.72 -6.63 -7.95
N ARG A 248 -12.33 -7.40 -7.04
CA ARG A 248 -12.93 -8.69 -7.40
C ARG A 248 -14.04 -8.49 -8.41
N ASN A 249 -13.97 -9.26 -9.48
CA ASN A 249 -15.05 -9.32 -10.45
C ASN A 249 -16.27 -9.97 -9.80
N SER A 250 -17.30 -9.17 -9.54
CA SER A 250 -18.64 -9.68 -9.23
C SER A 250 -19.25 -10.14 -10.54
N ARG A 251 -18.91 -11.36 -10.98
CA ARG A 251 -19.74 -12.07 -11.96
C ARG A 251 -21.07 -12.37 -11.25
N ALA A 252 -22.09 -11.55 -11.53
CA ALA A 252 -23.49 -11.93 -11.37
C ALA A 252 -24.01 -12.37 -12.74
#